data_AF-A0A645JE74-F1
#
_entry.id   AF-A0A645JE74-F1
#
_cell.length_a   1.000
_cell.length_b   1.000
_cell.length_c   1.000
_cell.angle_alpha   90.00
_cell.angle_beta   90.00
_cell.angle_gamma   90.00
#
_symmetry.space_group_name_H-M   'P 1'
#
loop_
_entity.id
_entity.type
_entity.pdbx_description
1 polymer ?
#
loop_
_entity_poly.entity_id
_entity_poly.type
_entity_poly.pdbx_seq_one_letter_code
_entity_poly.pdbx_strand_id
1 'polypeptide(L)'
;MGINNTNVKDKHMHIIGARDVMLRNGVITNTWNEAHPRTAIGYSQDRKKVYLIVIDGRQNNYSVGATTGQIGSIMKALGAHTAVNLDGGGSSAMVVNGVTTNKPSDPGGTERTVANGVMVTTKK
;
A
#
# COMPACT_ATOMS: atom_id res chain seq x y z
N MET A 1 -2.41 -8.85 9.93
CA MET A 1 -3.34 -9.77 9.22
C MET A 1 -3.13 -11.15 9.83
N GLY A 2 -4.20 -11.83 10.26
CA GLY A 2 -4.06 -13.13 10.94
C GLY A 2 -3.74 -14.26 9.97
N ILE A 3 -2.72 -15.06 10.30
CA ILE A 3 -2.43 -16.31 9.61
C ILE A 3 -3.04 -17.43 10.46
N ASN A 4 -4.26 -17.85 10.13
CA ASN A 4 -4.86 -19.06 10.71
C ASN A 4 -4.45 -20.24 9.81
N ASN A 5 -3.41 -20.94 10.23
CA ASN A 5 -2.79 -22.02 9.46
C ASN A 5 -3.10 -23.40 10.06
N THR A 6 -3.90 -24.19 9.35
CA THR A 6 -3.87 -25.65 9.45
C THR A 6 -3.74 -26.35 8.10
N ASN A 7 -3.67 -25.62 6.97
CA ASN A 7 -3.77 -26.22 5.63
C ASN A 7 -2.98 -25.48 4.51
N VAL A 8 -2.01 -24.62 4.81
CA VAL A 8 -1.20 -24.00 3.74
C VAL A 8 -0.20 -25.02 3.18
N LYS A 9 -0.47 -25.52 1.97
CA LYS A 9 0.43 -26.42 1.20
C LYS A 9 1.57 -25.70 0.47
N ASP A 10 1.63 -24.37 0.55
CA ASP A 10 2.63 -23.55 -0.13
C ASP A 10 3.90 -23.40 0.71
N LYS A 11 5.06 -23.68 0.12
CA LYS A 11 6.37 -23.69 0.80
C LYS A 11 7.02 -22.31 0.88
N HIS A 12 6.45 -21.27 0.26
CA HIS A 12 7.03 -19.94 0.22
C HIS A 12 6.07 -18.92 0.86
N MET A 13 6.21 -18.76 2.18
CA MET A 13 5.49 -17.72 2.92
C MET A 13 6.26 -16.41 2.83
N HIS A 14 5.62 -15.36 2.31
CA HIS A 14 6.16 -14.00 2.28
C HIS A 14 5.42 -13.13 3.30
N ILE A 15 6.18 -12.36 4.08
CA ILE A 15 5.64 -11.50 5.13
C ILE A 15 6.29 -10.12 5.00
N ILE A 16 5.46 -9.07 5.04
CA ILE A 16 5.93 -7.68 5.14
C ILE A 16 5.28 -7.03 6.37
N GLY A 17 6.05 -6.23 7.09
CA GLY A 17 5.55 -5.41 8.17
C GLY A 17 4.66 -4.28 7.63
N ALA A 18 3.59 -3.97 8.35
CA ALA A 18 2.71 -2.85 8.06
C ALA A 18 2.34 -2.18 9.37
N ARG A 19 1.95 -0.90 9.32
CA ARG A 19 1.63 -0.16 10.54
C ARG A 19 0.15 -0.26 10.88
N ASP A 20 -0.71 0.33 10.05
CA ASP A 20 -2.15 0.41 10.33
C ASP A 20 -2.95 -0.51 9.41
N VAL A 21 -3.93 -1.20 9.98
CA VAL A 21 -5.02 -1.79 9.19
C VAL A 21 -6.01 -0.68 8.93
N MET A 22 -6.10 -0.22 7.69
CA MET A 22 -6.99 0.91 7.32
C MET A 22 -8.36 0.44 6.83
N LEU A 23 -8.44 -0.79 6.34
CA LEU A 23 -9.66 -1.45 5.93
C LEU A 23 -9.64 -2.88 6.48
N ARG A 24 -10.63 -3.25 7.28
CA ARG A 24 -10.78 -4.58 7.85
C ARG A 24 -12.17 -5.10 7.58
N ASN A 25 -12.27 -6.20 6.85
CA ASN A 25 -13.53 -6.85 6.54
C ASN A 25 -14.60 -5.89 5.98
N GLY A 26 -14.20 -5.03 5.04
CA GLY A 26 -15.07 -4.02 4.43
C GLY A 26 -15.33 -2.78 5.29
N VAL A 27 -14.82 -2.73 6.52
CA VAL A 27 -14.97 -1.60 7.46
C VAL A 27 -13.70 -0.77 7.52
N ILE A 28 -13.83 0.54 7.28
CA ILE A 28 -12.73 1.49 7.43
C ILE A 28 -12.45 1.68 8.91
N THR A 29 -11.19 1.55 9.33
CA THR A 29 -10.78 1.45 10.74
C THR A 29 -9.85 2.59 11.20
N ASN A 30 -9.85 3.68 10.42
CA ASN A 30 -8.93 4.83 10.45
C ASN A 30 -8.52 5.36 11.85
N THR A 31 -7.23 5.68 12.02
CA THR A 31 -6.69 6.31 13.24
C THR A 31 -5.93 7.63 12.98
N TRP A 32 -5.46 7.96 11.76
CA TRP A 32 -4.70 9.21 11.49
C TRP A 32 -5.35 10.13 10.46
N ASN A 33 -5.40 11.41 10.80
CA ASN A 33 -6.05 12.45 9.98
C ASN A 33 -5.09 13.30 9.14
N GLU A 34 -3.78 13.02 9.17
CA GLU A 34 -2.80 13.80 8.40
C GLU A 34 -2.67 13.27 6.96
N ALA A 35 -2.66 14.21 6.00
CA ALA A 35 -2.44 13.91 4.60
C ALA A 35 -0.95 13.76 4.31
N HIS A 36 -0.56 12.60 3.78
CA HIS A 36 0.80 12.30 3.36
C HIS A 36 0.80 11.48 2.07
N PRO A 37 1.95 11.39 1.38
CA PRO A 37 2.16 10.30 0.43
C PRO A 37 1.96 8.96 1.14
N ARG A 38 1.23 8.03 0.51
CA ARG A 38 0.86 6.74 1.11
C ARG A 38 1.19 5.60 0.17
N THR A 39 1.58 4.48 0.76
CA THR A 39 1.71 3.20 0.08
C THR A 39 0.79 2.21 0.77
N ALA A 40 0.04 1.43 0.00
CA ALA A 40 -0.94 0.50 0.52
C ALA A 40 -0.92 -0.83 -0.21
N ILE A 41 -1.22 -1.89 0.55
CA ILE A 41 -1.51 -3.21 0.00
C ILE A 41 -2.79 -3.77 0.61
N GLY A 42 -3.59 -4.45 -0.21
CA GLY A 42 -4.82 -5.09 0.24
C GLY A 42 -5.27 -6.19 -0.72
N TYR A 43 -6.35 -6.87 -0.36
CA TYR A 43 -6.87 -7.99 -1.14
C TYR A 43 -8.39 -8.04 -1.12
N SER A 44 -8.98 -8.62 -2.17
CA SER A 44 -10.43 -8.84 -2.30
C SER A 44 -10.95 -9.84 -1.27
N GLN A 45 -12.26 -9.86 -1.02
CA GLN A 45 -12.88 -10.75 -0.03
C GLN A 45 -12.57 -12.24 -0.30
N ASP A 46 -12.59 -12.64 -1.58
CA ASP A 46 -12.28 -13.99 -2.05
C ASP A 46 -10.78 -14.28 -2.15
N ARG A 47 -9.92 -13.29 -1.83
CA ARG A 47 -8.45 -13.35 -1.86
C ARG A 47 -7.85 -13.64 -3.24
N LYS A 48 -8.60 -13.45 -4.33
CA LYS A 48 -8.12 -13.68 -5.70
C LYS A 48 -7.44 -12.48 -6.33
N LYS A 49 -7.65 -11.28 -5.78
CA LYS A 49 -7.02 -10.04 -6.26
C LYS A 49 -6.22 -9.39 -5.14
N VAL A 50 -5.03 -8.92 -5.50
CA VAL A 50 -4.19 -8.05 -4.67
C VAL A 50 -4.22 -6.66 -5.28
N TYR A 51 -4.33 -5.65 -4.43
CA TYR A 51 -4.33 -4.24 -4.78
C TYR A 51 -3.11 -3.60 -4.16
N LEU A 52 -2.33 -2.89 -4.98
CA LEU A 52 -1.17 -2.09 -4.59
C LEU A 52 -1.42 -0.67 -5.02
N ILE A 53 -1.28 0.29 -4.11
CA ILE A 53 -1.52 1.70 -4.40
C ILE A 53 -0.37 2.54 -3.85
N VAL A 54 0.03 3.52 -4.64
CA VAL A 54 0.83 4.66 -4.21
C VAL A 54 0.00 5.93 -4.45
N ILE A 55 -0.06 6.78 -3.44
CA ILE A 55 -0.63 8.13 -3.52
C ILE A 55 0.51 9.10 -3.28
N ASP A 56 0.79 9.99 -4.24
CA ASP A 56 1.76 11.06 -4.09
C ASP A 56 1.27 12.12 -3.08
N GLY A 57 2.16 12.96 -2.57
CA GLY A 57 1.79 13.99 -1.60
C GLY A 57 2.90 14.99 -1.31
N ARG A 58 2.60 15.99 -0.48
CA ARG A 58 3.53 17.10 -0.12
C ARG A 58 4.00 17.92 -1.33
N GLN A 59 3.19 17.96 -2.39
CA GLN A 59 3.53 18.64 -3.64
C GLN A 59 2.46 19.69 -3.95
N ASN A 60 2.82 20.96 -3.82
CA ASN A 60 1.92 22.07 -4.10
C ASN A 60 1.36 21.99 -5.53
N ASN A 61 0.08 22.27 -5.70
CA ASN A 61 -0.64 22.21 -6.99
C ASN A 61 -0.65 20.86 -7.72
N TYR A 62 -0.25 19.76 -7.06
CA TYR A 62 -0.28 18.42 -7.67
C TYR A 62 -0.94 17.39 -6.76
N SER A 63 -0.40 17.17 -5.56
CA SER A 63 -1.00 16.27 -4.58
C SER A 63 -0.64 16.68 -3.15
N VAL A 64 -1.67 16.80 -2.31
CA VAL A 64 -1.51 17.01 -0.87
C VAL A 64 -1.31 15.69 -0.11
N GLY A 65 -1.55 14.55 -0.76
CA GLY A 65 -1.55 13.23 -0.12
C GLY A 65 -2.92 12.79 0.37
N ALA A 66 -2.94 11.72 1.16
CA ALA A 66 -4.15 11.15 1.73
C ALA A 66 -3.98 10.82 3.22
N THR A 67 -5.08 10.96 3.96
CA THR A 67 -5.25 10.37 5.29
C THR A 67 -5.41 8.86 5.18
N THR A 68 -5.16 8.11 6.27
CA THR A 68 -5.36 6.65 6.28
C THR A 68 -6.83 6.26 6.04
N GLY A 69 -7.78 7.11 6.42
CA GLY A 69 -9.20 6.93 6.11
C GLY A 69 -9.51 7.08 4.62
N GLN A 70 -8.96 8.10 3.97
CA GLN A 70 -9.15 8.32 2.53
C GLN A 70 -8.58 7.18 1.69
N ILE A 71 -7.34 6.73 1.98
CA ILE A 71 -6.79 5.58 1.25
C ILE A 71 -7.54 4.29 1.57
N GLY A 72 -8.07 4.12 2.79
CA GLY A 72 -8.99 3.02 3.13
C GLY A 72 -10.26 3.03 2.27
N SER A 73 -10.87 4.21 2.07
CA SER A 73 -12.01 4.39 1.17
C SER A 73 -11.66 4.06 -0.28
N ILE A 74 -10.51 4.51 -0.77
CA ILE A 74 -10.03 4.23 -2.14
C ILE A 74 -9.82 2.71 -2.33
N MET A 75 -9.14 2.05 -1.40
CA MET A 75 -8.94 0.60 -1.43
C MET A 75 -10.27 -0.15 -1.47
N LYS A 76 -11.23 0.25 -0.64
CA LYS A 76 -12.59 -0.33 -0.63
C LYS A 76 -13.29 -0.13 -1.98
N ALA A 77 -13.22 1.07 -2.55
CA ALA A 77 -13.83 1.39 -3.83
C ALA A 77 -13.24 0.57 -4.99
N LEU A 78 -11.95 0.25 -4.93
CA LEU A 78 -11.27 -0.62 -5.92
C LEU A 78 -11.59 -2.11 -5.76
N GLY A 79 -12.26 -2.50 -4.67
CA GLY A 79 -12.68 -3.87 -4.39
C GLY A 79 -11.83 -4.62 -3.36
N ALA A 80 -10.92 -3.94 -2.67
CA ALA A 80 -10.26 -4.53 -1.51
C ALA A 80 -11.30 -4.72 -0.38
N HIS A 81 -11.18 -5.83 0.33
CA HIS A 81 -11.98 -6.12 1.53
C HIS A 81 -11.16 -5.94 2.81
N THR A 82 -9.85 -6.15 2.73
CA THR A 82 -8.89 -5.87 3.79
C THR A 82 -7.66 -5.20 3.19
N ALA A 83 -7.15 -4.16 3.85
CA ALA A 83 -5.99 -3.43 3.40
C ALA A 83 -5.21 -2.82 4.58
N VAL A 84 -3.89 -2.71 4.39
CA VAL A 84 -2.96 -2.15 5.37
C VAL A 84 -2.12 -1.04 4.74
N ASN A 85 -1.76 -0.04 5.55
CA ASN A 85 -0.85 1.02 5.18
C ASN A 85 0.61 0.55 5.39
N LEU A 86 1.41 0.67 4.35
CA LEU A 86 2.86 0.43 4.36
C LEU A 86 3.60 1.74 4.66
N ASP A 87 4.94 1.71 4.59
CA ASP A 87 5.74 2.93 4.72
C ASP A 87 5.35 3.98 3.65
N GLY A 88 5.32 5.24 4.06
CA GLY A 88 4.81 6.36 3.28
C GLY A 88 5.79 7.53 3.20
N GLY A 89 5.28 8.73 2.93
CA GLY A 89 6.11 9.92 2.83
C GLY A 89 7.12 9.80 1.68
N GLY A 90 8.39 10.13 1.92
CA GLY A 90 9.45 10.03 0.92
C GLY A 90 9.69 8.61 0.40
N SER A 91 9.28 7.59 1.16
CA SER A 91 9.41 6.18 0.77
C SER A 91 8.34 5.72 -0.24
N SER A 92 7.29 6.51 -0.48
CA SER A 92 6.24 6.15 -1.43
C SER A 92 6.73 6.23 -2.88
N ALA A 93 6.99 5.07 -3.46
CA ALA A 93 7.40 4.92 -4.84
C ALA A 93 6.79 3.66 -5.47
N MET A 94 6.42 3.73 -6.75
CA MET A 94 6.01 2.59 -7.56
C MET A 94 6.84 2.53 -8.84
N VAL A 95 7.56 1.42 -8.99
CA VAL A 95 8.36 1.13 -10.18
C VAL A 95 7.66 0.05 -10.99
N VAL A 96 7.39 0.36 -12.26
CA VAL A 96 6.82 -0.58 -13.23
C VAL A 96 7.82 -0.75 -14.36
N ASN A 97 8.26 -1.97 -14.61
CA ASN A 97 9.25 -2.30 -15.65
C ASN A 97 10.53 -1.46 -15.59
N GLY A 98 11.03 -1.20 -14.38
CA GLY A 98 12.25 -0.42 -14.14
C GLY A 98 12.06 1.10 -14.22
N VAL A 99 10.83 1.58 -14.39
CA VAL A 99 10.51 3.01 -14.47
C VAL A 99 9.64 3.44 -13.31
N THR A 100 10.04 4.50 -12.59
CA THR A 100 9.22 5.14 -11.56
C THR A 100 7.99 5.77 -12.20
N THR A 101 6.80 5.42 -11.70
CA THR A 101 5.52 5.80 -12.32
C THR A 101 4.75 6.86 -11.54
N ASN A 102 5.23 7.23 -10.35
CA ASN A 102 4.69 8.30 -9.51
C ASN A 102 5.72 9.44 -9.34
N LYS A 103 5.36 10.50 -8.62
CA LYS A 103 6.28 11.61 -8.29
C LYS A 103 6.71 11.53 -6.82
N PRO A 104 7.90 10.98 -6.50
CA PRO A 104 8.41 10.94 -5.13
C PRO A 104 8.40 12.30 -4.46
N SER A 105 8.21 12.30 -3.13
CA SER A 105 8.01 13.53 -2.36
C SER A 105 9.29 14.12 -1.75
N ASP A 106 10.41 13.39 -1.80
CA ASP A 106 11.69 13.90 -1.33
C ASP A 106 12.21 15.02 -2.25
N PRO A 107 13.11 15.91 -1.76
CA PRO A 107 13.60 17.05 -2.52
C PRO A 107 14.10 16.67 -3.91
N GLY A 108 13.72 17.46 -4.91
CA GLY A 108 14.05 17.21 -6.32
C GLY A 108 13.21 16.10 -6.98
N GLY A 109 12.20 15.54 -6.31
CA GLY A 109 11.39 14.44 -6.85
C GLY A 109 12.14 13.11 -6.89
N THR A 110 13.11 12.94 -5.98
CA THR A 110 14.05 11.82 -5.98
C THR A 110 13.49 10.60 -5.24
N GLU A 111 13.84 9.40 -5.69
CA GLU A 111 13.51 8.17 -4.96
C GLU A 111 14.38 8.03 -3.72
N ARG A 112 13.74 7.74 -2.58
CA ARG A 112 14.43 7.45 -1.32
C ARG A 112 14.94 6.02 -1.30
N THR A 113 16.16 5.80 -0.79
CA THR A 113 16.61 4.44 -0.43
C THR A 113 15.74 3.87 0.69
N VAL A 114 15.13 2.71 0.44
CA VAL A 114 14.28 2.00 1.40
C VAL A 114 14.89 0.66 1.79
N ALA A 115 14.58 0.16 2.98
CA ALA A 115 15.13 -1.09 3.49
C ALA A 115 14.54 -2.35 2.82
N ASN A 116 13.29 -2.28 2.36
CA ASN A 116 12.57 -3.38 1.72
C ASN A 116 11.43 -2.85 0.83
N GLY A 117 10.77 -3.75 0.10
CA GLY A 117 9.62 -3.43 -0.74
C GLY A 117 8.80 -4.68 -1.10
N VAL A 118 7.64 -4.45 -1.73
CA VAL A 118 6.80 -5.51 -2.30
C VAL A 118 7.02 -5.55 -3.81
N MET A 119 7.30 -6.74 -4.34
CA MET A 119 7.45 -6.95 -5.78
C MET A 119 6.40 -7.95 -6.27
N VAL A 120 5.81 -7.65 -7.41
CA VAL A 120 4.94 -8.58 -8.15
C VAL A 120 5.74 -9.13 -9.31
N THR A 121 5.82 -10.46 -9.40
CA THR A 121 6.50 -11.15 -10.48
C THR A 121 5.55 -12.14 -11.14
N THR A 122 5.87 -12.56 -12.35
CA THR A 122 5.22 -13.75 -12.93
C THR A 122 5.66 -14.99 -12.17
N LYS A 123 4.76 -15.99 -12.14
CA LYS A 123 5.11 -17.32 -11.66
C LYS A 123 6.13 -17.91 -12.63
N LYS A 124 7.24 -18.44 -12.11
CA LYS A 124 8.17 -19.25 -12.89
C LYS A 124 7.56 -20.60 -13.23
#